data_AF-A0A8J8B9W2-F1
#
_entry.id   AF-A0A8J8B9W2-F1
#
_cell.length_a   1.000
_cell.length_b   1.000
_cell.length_c   1.000
_cell.angle_alpha   90.00
_cell.angle_beta   90.00
_cell.angle_gamma   90.00
#
_symmetry.space_group_name_H-M   'P 1'
#
loop_
_entity.id
_entity.type
_entity.pdbx_description
1 polymer ?
#
loop_
_entity_poly.entity_id
_entity_poly.type
_entity_poly.pdbx_seq_one_letter_code
_entity_poly.pdbx_strand_id
1 'polypeptide(L)'
;MSPTRLRTAIAALAPMAALAVPIAVSAPARAAAGLPKPDHLVVVIEENHSFSDVIGSSSAPYINSLASQGADFTQSFAITHPSEPNYLALFAGTTEGLTSDSCPHTYSDPNLGSELLAAGLTFTGYEESMPSDGYTGCTSGEYARKHNPWVNFTNAPASGNRTFAAFPTDFSTLPTVSIVVPNLLDDMHDGTVAQGDTWLHDNVDAYAQWAKTHNSDLIVTWDEDDNSSNNQIPTIAVGANVKPGTYGETINHYDVLRTIEDFYNLGHAGSSASATPITDAFTGATTQNTVTVTNPGGQSATVGTAASLQIQATDSASGQTLTYSASGLPAGLSIGSSSGLIGGTPTAAGTYSVTVTAKDSTGASGSASFTWTIASSGGGVCTAAQLLGNPGFETGSAAPWSASPGVVNNSSGEPPHSGSWDAWLDGYGSTHTDTLSQPVTLPSGCSTYSFGFYLHVDTAETTTSTAYDKLAVQVLSSSGTVLATLATYSNLNHNTGYSAHSFNLSAYAGRSVTLKFTGTEDGSLQTSFVLDDTSLNVS
;
A
#
# COMPACT_ATOMS: atom_id res chain seq x y z
N MET A 1 -23.40 78.97 41.57
CA MET A 1 -23.16 78.37 40.24
C MET A 1 -22.18 77.24 40.45
N SER A 2 -22.65 75.99 40.47
CA SER A 2 -21.86 74.80 40.82
C SER A 2 -21.78 73.91 39.58
N PRO A 3 -20.60 73.57 39.04
CA PRO A 3 -20.51 72.77 37.83
C PRO A 3 -20.55 71.28 38.15
N THR A 4 -21.41 70.60 37.42
CA THR A 4 -21.78 69.18 37.57
C THR A 4 -20.74 68.28 36.91
N ARG A 5 -20.56 67.12 37.55
CA ARG A 5 -19.61 66.04 37.29
C ARG A 5 -19.73 65.42 35.89
N LEU A 6 -18.59 65.16 35.24
CA LEU A 6 -18.49 64.23 34.12
C LEU A 6 -17.90 62.90 34.63
N ARG A 7 -18.66 61.80 34.47
CA ARG A 7 -18.24 60.43 34.82
C ARG A 7 -17.57 59.80 33.59
N THR A 8 -16.32 59.40 33.73
CA THR A 8 -15.58 58.60 32.75
C THR A 8 -16.00 57.14 32.86
N ALA A 9 -16.57 56.57 31.79
CA ALA A 9 -16.86 55.15 31.70
C ALA A 9 -15.66 54.43 31.06
N ILE A 10 -15.11 53.44 31.78
CA ILE A 10 -14.08 52.52 31.28
C ILE A 10 -14.80 51.39 30.55
N ALA A 11 -14.64 51.31 29.22
CA ALA A 11 -15.09 50.17 28.43
C ALA A 11 -14.02 49.07 28.47
N ALA A 12 -14.37 47.90 28.99
CA ALA A 12 -13.53 46.72 28.97
C ALA A 12 -13.49 46.13 27.55
N LEU A 13 -12.30 46.02 26.97
CA LEU A 13 -12.07 45.21 25.76
C LEU A 13 -12.10 43.72 26.13
N ALA A 14 -13.07 42.98 25.59
CA ALA A 14 -13.02 41.53 25.53
C ALA A 14 -12.16 41.11 24.31
N PRO A 15 -11.35 40.04 24.41
CA PRO A 15 -10.58 39.55 23.27
C PRO A 15 -11.52 38.85 22.29
N MET A 16 -11.58 39.36 21.04
CA MET A 16 -12.18 38.64 19.91
C MET A 16 -11.32 37.40 19.63
N ALA A 17 -11.83 36.22 19.98
CA ALA A 17 -11.31 34.97 19.46
C ALA A 17 -11.59 34.93 17.95
N ALA A 18 -10.54 35.04 17.14
CA ALA A 18 -10.63 34.74 15.71
C ALA A 18 -10.98 33.26 15.56
N LEU A 19 -12.22 32.95 15.14
CA LEU A 19 -12.54 31.63 14.65
C LEU A 19 -11.73 31.41 13.37
N ALA A 20 -10.65 30.64 13.47
CA ALA A 20 -10.04 30.00 12.32
C ALA A 20 -11.08 29.02 11.75
N VAL A 21 -11.76 29.42 10.67
CA VAL A 21 -12.52 28.49 9.85
C VAL A 21 -11.47 27.54 9.25
N PRO A 22 -11.50 26.24 9.53
CA PRO A 22 -10.62 25.32 8.84
C PRO A 22 -10.97 25.41 7.36
N ILE A 23 -10.00 25.79 6.53
CA ILE A 23 -10.09 25.57 5.08
C ILE A 23 -10.21 24.05 4.95
N ALA A 24 -11.41 23.57 4.67
CA ALA A 24 -11.61 22.20 4.25
C ALA A 24 -10.86 22.06 2.94
N VAL A 25 -9.68 21.44 2.98
CA VAL A 25 -9.06 20.88 1.78
C VAL A 25 -10.09 19.88 1.26
N SER A 26 -10.74 20.20 0.15
CA SER A 26 -11.66 19.29 -0.52
C SER A 26 -10.90 17.99 -0.74
N ALA A 27 -11.46 16.88 -0.28
CA ALA A 27 -11.00 15.57 -0.73
C ALA A 27 -11.00 15.58 -2.28
N PRO A 28 -10.02 14.95 -2.94
CA PRO A 28 -10.05 14.85 -4.40
C PRO A 28 -11.41 14.30 -4.81
N ALA A 29 -12.05 14.98 -5.76
CA ALA A 29 -13.32 14.50 -6.30
C ALA A 29 -13.07 13.08 -6.82
N ARG A 30 -13.85 12.12 -6.34
CA ARG A 30 -13.72 10.73 -6.79
C ARG A 30 -14.05 10.70 -8.28
N ALA A 31 -13.24 10.00 -9.07
CA ALA A 31 -13.51 9.78 -10.48
C ALA A 31 -14.94 9.25 -10.66
N ALA A 32 -15.64 9.73 -11.68
CA ALA A 32 -16.97 9.25 -11.98
C ALA A 32 -16.94 7.74 -12.28
N ALA A 33 -17.74 6.99 -11.52
CA ALA A 33 -17.85 5.55 -11.69
C ALA A 33 -18.48 5.23 -13.06
N GLY A 34 -17.87 4.33 -13.82
CA GLY A 34 -18.45 3.78 -15.05
C GLY A 34 -17.90 4.34 -16.37
N LEU A 35 -16.91 5.24 -16.32
CA LEU A 35 -16.19 5.68 -17.51
C LEU A 35 -15.11 4.67 -17.94
N PRO A 36 -14.81 4.54 -19.26
CA PRO A 36 -13.74 3.69 -19.77
C PRO A 36 -12.36 4.25 -19.38
N LYS A 37 -11.33 3.41 -19.56
CA LYS A 37 -9.92 3.83 -19.54
C LYS A 37 -9.30 3.46 -20.89
N PRO A 38 -9.35 4.34 -21.89
CA PRO A 38 -8.77 4.06 -23.20
C PRO A 38 -7.25 3.91 -23.09
N ASP A 39 -6.66 2.92 -23.75
CA ASP A 39 -5.21 2.73 -23.83
C ASP A 39 -4.54 3.94 -24.51
N HIS A 40 -5.20 4.46 -25.55
CA HIS A 40 -4.85 5.68 -26.26
C HIS A 40 -6.09 6.55 -26.47
N LEU A 41 -6.00 7.81 -26.06
CA LEU A 41 -6.95 8.87 -26.41
C LEU A 41 -6.23 9.87 -27.31
N VAL A 42 -6.80 10.18 -28.47
CA VAL A 42 -6.36 11.30 -29.31
C VAL A 42 -7.42 12.38 -29.27
N VAL A 43 -7.01 13.61 -28.97
CA VAL A 43 -7.85 14.80 -29.08
C VAL A 43 -7.33 15.63 -30.23
N VAL A 44 -8.16 15.91 -31.22
CA VAL A 44 -7.88 16.87 -32.29
C VAL A 44 -8.60 18.17 -31.98
N ILE A 45 -7.89 19.29 -32.08
CA ILE A 45 -8.46 20.63 -31.86
C ILE A 45 -8.39 21.37 -33.20
N GLU A 46 -9.56 21.72 -33.72
CA GLU A 46 -9.77 22.60 -34.88
C GLU A 46 -10.15 24.00 -34.37
N GLU A 47 -10.35 24.94 -35.28
CA GLU A 47 -10.48 26.37 -34.97
C GLU A 47 -11.71 27.05 -35.59
N ASN A 48 -12.17 28.10 -34.91
CA ASN A 48 -12.95 29.21 -35.45
C ASN A 48 -14.18 28.83 -36.31
N HIS A 49 -15.01 27.89 -35.86
CA HIS A 49 -16.26 27.56 -36.55
C HIS A 49 -17.41 27.18 -35.62
N SER A 50 -18.59 27.71 -35.91
CA SER A 50 -19.80 27.34 -35.18
C SER A 50 -20.24 25.91 -35.47
N PHE A 51 -20.95 25.30 -34.53
CA PHE A 51 -21.58 23.99 -34.70
C PHE A 51 -22.34 23.88 -36.03
N SER A 52 -23.07 24.94 -36.42
CA SER A 52 -23.89 24.96 -37.65
C SER A 52 -23.10 25.14 -38.94
N ASP A 53 -21.86 25.63 -38.89
CA ASP A 53 -21.01 25.76 -40.08
C ASP A 53 -20.38 24.42 -40.48
N VAL A 54 -20.26 23.50 -39.51
CA VAL A 54 -19.65 22.18 -39.67
C VAL A 54 -20.71 21.07 -39.73
N ILE A 55 -21.55 20.93 -38.70
CA ILE A 55 -22.51 19.83 -38.61
C ILE A 55 -23.71 20.08 -39.55
N GLY A 56 -23.95 19.12 -40.44
CA GLY A 56 -24.91 19.19 -41.55
C GLY A 56 -24.37 19.88 -42.81
N SER A 57 -23.15 20.43 -42.77
CA SER A 57 -22.55 21.14 -43.91
C SER A 57 -22.05 20.19 -44.99
N SER A 58 -22.33 20.51 -46.26
CA SER A 58 -21.78 19.77 -47.40
C SER A 58 -20.28 19.99 -47.60
N SER A 59 -19.71 20.99 -46.92
CA SER A 59 -18.27 21.27 -46.93
C SER A 59 -17.51 20.39 -45.92
N ALA A 60 -18.20 19.67 -45.02
CA ALA A 60 -17.59 18.84 -43.99
C ALA A 60 -18.05 17.36 -44.06
N PRO A 61 -18.01 16.70 -45.23
CA PRO A 61 -18.56 15.35 -45.38
C PRO A 61 -17.87 14.31 -44.48
N TYR A 62 -16.57 14.41 -44.22
CA TYR A 62 -15.85 13.47 -43.36
C TYR A 62 -16.21 13.67 -41.89
N ILE A 63 -16.19 14.91 -41.39
CA ILE A 63 -16.55 15.25 -40.02
C ILE A 63 -18.00 14.84 -39.72
N ASN A 64 -18.92 15.11 -40.65
CA ASN A 64 -20.30 14.63 -40.52
C ASN A 64 -20.40 13.09 -40.53
N SER A 65 -19.50 12.41 -41.24
CA SER A 65 -19.40 10.96 -41.14
C SER A 65 -18.94 10.51 -39.75
N LEU A 66 -18.00 11.20 -39.11
CA LEU A 66 -17.56 10.91 -37.73
C LEU A 66 -18.70 11.12 -36.74
N ALA A 67 -19.41 12.25 -36.83
CA ALA A 67 -20.58 12.55 -36.00
C ALA A 67 -21.65 11.45 -36.10
N SER A 68 -21.91 10.93 -37.32
CA SER A 68 -22.87 9.84 -37.53
C SER A 68 -22.43 8.47 -36.98
N GLN A 69 -21.12 8.26 -36.85
CA GLN A 69 -20.52 6.99 -36.42
C GLN A 69 -20.21 6.96 -34.92
N GLY A 70 -20.24 8.11 -34.25
CA GLY A 70 -19.90 8.26 -32.84
C GLY A 70 -20.89 9.14 -32.08
N ALA A 71 -20.41 9.78 -31.04
CA ALA A 71 -21.19 10.70 -30.21
C ALA A 71 -21.03 12.13 -30.72
N ASP A 72 -22.15 12.77 -31.07
CA ASP A 72 -22.22 14.18 -31.47
C ASP A 72 -22.83 15.00 -30.33
N PHE A 73 -22.04 15.92 -29.76
CA PHE A 73 -22.44 16.77 -28.64
C PHE A 73 -23.02 18.09 -29.14
N THR A 74 -24.33 18.14 -29.28
CA THR A 74 -25.06 19.26 -29.91
C THR A 74 -25.07 20.55 -29.10
N GLN A 75 -24.71 20.49 -27.81
CA GLN A 75 -24.72 21.63 -26.90
C GLN A 75 -23.33 21.81 -26.26
N SER A 76 -22.28 21.77 -27.08
CA SER A 76 -20.90 22.06 -26.68
C SER A 76 -20.56 23.53 -26.90
N PHE A 77 -19.89 24.15 -25.92
CA PHE A 77 -19.60 25.58 -25.91
C PHE A 77 -18.15 25.86 -25.52
N ALA A 78 -17.50 26.72 -26.28
CA ALA A 78 -16.19 27.25 -25.92
C ALA A 78 -16.30 28.28 -24.77
N ILE A 79 -15.19 28.52 -24.09
CA ILE A 79 -15.18 29.32 -22.85
C ILE A 79 -15.20 30.82 -23.13
N THR A 80 -14.43 31.26 -24.12
CA THR A 80 -14.25 32.69 -24.40
C THR A 80 -13.72 32.93 -25.81
N HIS A 81 -13.36 34.17 -26.09
CA HIS A 81 -12.55 34.57 -27.23
C HIS A 81 -11.37 35.42 -26.73
N PRO A 82 -10.17 35.37 -27.35
CA PRO A 82 -9.80 34.60 -28.55
C PRO A 82 -9.32 33.15 -28.26
N SER A 83 -8.69 32.50 -29.24
CA SER A 83 -8.27 31.09 -29.22
C SER A 83 -7.45 30.65 -28.00
N GLU A 84 -6.35 31.32 -27.68
CA GLU A 84 -5.36 30.80 -26.70
C GLU A 84 -5.97 30.47 -25.31
N PRO A 85 -6.83 31.34 -24.72
CA PRO A 85 -7.61 31.00 -23.54
C PRO A 85 -8.36 29.66 -23.59
N ASN A 86 -8.90 29.25 -24.74
CA ASN A 86 -9.66 28.01 -24.88
C ASN A 86 -8.75 26.77 -24.89
N TYR A 87 -7.57 26.83 -25.53
CA TYR A 87 -6.56 25.76 -25.42
C TYR A 87 -6.09 25.58 -23.99
N LEU A 88 -5.86 26.68 -23.26
CA LEU A 88 -5.53 26.64 -21.85
C LEU A 88 -6.68 26.04 -21.02
N ALA A 89 -7.93 26.40 -21.34
CA ALA A 89 -9.10 25.87 -20.66
C ALA A 89 -9.22 24.34 -20.82
N LEU A 90 -9.05 23.82 -22.03
CA LEU A 90 -9.10 22.39 -22.30
C LEU A 90 -7.89 21.63 -21.74
N PHE A 91 -6.70 22.24 -21.69
CA PHE A 91 -5.49 21.56 -21.23
C PHE A 91 -5.23 21.66 -19.71
N ALA A 92 -5.57 22.78 -19.09
CA ALA A 92 -5.23 23.11 -17.71
C ALA A 92 -6.44 23.48 -16.83
N GLY A 93 -7.65 23.49 -17.40
CA GLY A 93 -8.86 23.84 -16.64
C GLY A 93 -8.94 25.31 -16.26
N THR A 94 -8.14 26.17 -16.89
CA THR A 94 -8.09 27.60 -16.59
C THR A 94 -7.68 28.37 -17.84
N THR A 95 -8.19 29.58 -18.01
CA THR A 95 -7.70 30.49 -19.05
C THR A 95 -6.44 31.26 -18.61
N GLU A 96 -5.98 31.04 -17.37
CA GLU A 96 -4.95 31.83 -16.70
C GLU A 96 -5.28 33.33 -16.61
N GLY A 97 -6.56 33.68 -16.78
CA GLY A 97 -7.03 35.06 -16.88
C GLY A 97 -6.64 35.77 -18.18
N LEU A 98 -6.15 35.01 -19.16
CA LEU A 98 -5.76 35.53 -20.47
C LEU A 98 -7.00 35.97 -21.26
N THR A 99 -6.88 37.10 -21.96
CA THR A 99 -7.95 37.70 -22.78
C THR A 99 -7.44 38.09 -24.18
N SER A 100 -6.30 37.53 -24.59
CA SER A 100 -5.61 37.83 -25.85
C SER A 100 -4.73 36.67 -26.29
N ASP A 101 -4.41 36.57 -27.57
CA ASP A 101 -3.42 35.62 -28.14
C ASP A 101 -1.96 36.10 -27.97
N SER A 102 -1.61 36.60 -26.78
CA SER A 102 -0.26 37.11 -26.56
C SER A 102 0.73 35.97 -26.39
N CYS A 103 1.97 36.12 -26.86
CA CYS A 103 2.98 35.07 -26.71
C CYS A 103 4.37 35.68 -26.48
N PRO A 104 5.25 35.05 -25.67
CA PRO A 104 5.06 33.77 -24.97
C PRO A 104 4.55 33.91 -23.53
N HIS A 105 3.98 32.83 -23.01
CA HIS A 105 3.59 32.68 -21.61
C HIS A 105 4.38 31.58 -20.88
N THR A 106 4.33 31.60 -19.55
CA THR A 106 4.95 30.59 -18.69
C THR A 106 4.15 30.44 -17.40
N TYR A 107 3.66 29.23 -17.17
CA TYR A 107 2.81 28.83 -16.06
C TYR A 107 3.38 27.56 -15.38
N SER A 108 2.81 27.21 -14.22
CA SER A 108 3.22 26.03 -13.44
C SER A 108 2.05 25.35 -12.74
N ASP A 109 0.83 25.79 -13.01
CA ASP A 109 -0.39 25.25 -12.43
C ASP A 109 -0.61 23.80 -12.91
N PRO A 110 -1.37 22.99 -12.15
CA PRO A 110 -1.77 21.66 -12.61
C PRO A 110 -2.43 21.71 -13.98
N ASN A 111 -2.10 20.72 -14.79
CA ASN A 111 -2.61 20.55 -16.15
C ASN A 111 -2.61 19.07 -16.54
N LEU A 112 -3.35 18.71 -17.57
CA LEU A 112 -3.52 17.34 -18.05
C LEU A 112 -2.18 16.60 -18.21
N GLY A 113 -1.19 17.24 -18.83
CA GLY A 113 0.13 16.66 -19.01
C GLY A 113 0.83 16.34 -17.68
N SER A 114 0.82 17.28 -16.74
CA SER A 114 1.41 17.09 -15.40
C SER A 114 0.68 16.02 -14.57
N GLU A 115 -0.66 15.94 -14.69
CA GLU A 115 -1.47 14.97 -13.96
C GLU A 115 -1.24 13.54 -14.49
N LEU A 116 -1.19 13.38 -15.81
CA LEU A 116 -0.85 12.10 -16.44
C LEU A 116 0.52 11.60 -15.97
N LEU A 117 1.54 12.46 -15.96
CA LEU A 117 2.87 12.08 -15.49
C LEU A 117 2.88 11.69 -14.00
N ALA A 118 2.14 12.43 -13.16
CA ALA A 118 2.01 12.10 -11.74
C ALA A 118 1.34 10.73 -11.52
N ALA A 119 0.45 10.32 -12.43
CA ALA A 119 -0.20 9.01 -12.44
C ALA A 119 0.65 7.90 -13.12
N GLY A 120 1.87 8.20 -13.59
CA GLY A 120 2.72 7.25 -14.31
C GLY A 120 2.25 6.95 -15.74
N LEU A 121 1.43 7.83 -16.32
CA LEU A 121 0.92 7.77 -17.69
C LEU A 121 1.72 8.71 -18.59
N THR A 122 1.42 8.70 -19.89
CA THR A 122 2.20 9.43 -20.90
C THR A 122 1.34 10.42 -21.68
N PHE A 123 1.96 11.53 -22.07
CA PHE A 123 1.36 12.61 -22.85
C PHE A 123 2.27 13.02 -24.01
N THR A 124 1.71 13.31 -25.18
CA THR A 124 2.42 13.97 -26.29
C THR A 124 1.47 14.82 -27.12
N GLY A 125 1.84 16.07 -27.38
CA GLY A 125 1.19 16.92 -28.35
C GLY A 125 1.91 16.90 -29.70
N TYR A 126 1.14 16.89 -30.78
CA TYR A 126 1.60 16.81 -32.16
C TYR A 126 1.08 18.00 -32.95
N GLU A 127 2.01 18.79 -33.46
CA GLU A 127 1.72 20.08 -34.11
C GLU A 127 2.14 20.03 -35.56
N GLU A 128 1.20 20.31 -36.47
CA GLU A 128 1.53 20.43 -37.87
C GLU A 128 2.32 21.72 -38.14
N SER A 129 3.25 21.67 -39.09
CA SER A 129 4.09 22.80 -39.49
C SER A 129 5.00 23.39 -38.39
N MET A 130 4.99 22.83 -37.17
CA MET A 130 5.98 23.16 -36.15
C MET A 130 7.39 22.81 -36.68
N PRO A 131 8.36 23.73 -36.65
CA PRO A 131 9.61 23.58 -37.42
C PRO A 131 10.55 22.50 -36.90
N SER A 132 10.42 22.10 -35.63
CA SER A 132 11.20 21.02 -35.02
C SER A 132 10.57 20.58 -33.71
N ASP A 133 10.80 19.34 -33.29
CA ASP A 133 10.40 18.85 -31.96
C ASP A 133 10.95 19.77 -30.87
N GLY A 134 10.11 20.11 -29.89
CA GLY A 134 10.48 20.99 -28.78
C GLY A 134 10.56 22.48 -29.14
N TYR A 135 10.10 22.90 -30.33
CA TYR A 135 10.04 24.32 -30.67
C TYR A 135 9.09 25.09 -29.75
N THR A 136 9.53 26.25 -29.25
CA THR A 136 8.77 27.10 -28.31
C THR A 136 8.61 28.54 -28.79
N GLY A 137 8.99 28.83 -30.04
CA GLY A 137 8.78 30.17 -30.63
C GLY A 137 7.30 30.43 -30.91
N CYS A 138 6.91 31.70 -30.99
CA CYS A 138 5.49 32.06 -31.09
C CYS A 138 4.82 31.68 -32.41
N THR A 139 5.54 31.79 -33.53
CA THR A 139 5.04 31.43 -34.86
C THR A 139 6.16 30.86 -35.72
N SER A 140 5.81 30.09 -36.76
CA SER A 140 6.71 29.64 -37.82
C SER A 140 5.90 29.16 -39.02
N GLY A 141 5.83 29.96 -40.10
CA GLY A 141 4.92 29.64 -41.20
C GLY A 141 3.48 29.59 -40.69
N GLU A 142 2.80 28.48 -40.95
CA GLU A 142 1.43 28.19 -40.55
C GLU A 142 1.31 27.64 -39.11
N TYR A 143 2.43 27.42 -38.40
CA TYR A 143 2.39 27.06 -36.98
C TYR A 143 2.21 28.30 -36.08
N ALA A 144 1.31 28.20 -35.09
CA ALA A 144 1.09 29.19 -34.05
C ALA A 144 1.12 28.57 -32.65
N ARG A 145 2.01 29.06 -31.78
CA ARG A 145 2.14 28.58 -30.39
C ARG A 145 0.87 28.79 -29.55
N LYS A 146 0.02 29.75 -29.91
CA LYS A 146 -1.26 29.95 -29.23
C LYS A 146 -2.16 28.71 -29.25
N HIS A 147 -1.96 27.80 -30.21
CA HIS A 147 -2.68 26.52 -30.32
C HIS A 147 -1.93 25.36 -29.64
N ASN A 148 -0.78 25.65 -29.00
CA ASN A 148 0.11 24.68 -28.34
C ASN A 148 0.18 24.97 -26.83
N PRO A 149 -0.83 24.58 -26.03
CA PRO A 149 -0.92 25.01 -24.64
C PRO A 149 0.18 24.42 -23.76
N TRP A 150 0.64 23.20 -24.03
CA TRP A 150 1.58 22.51 -23.13
C TRP A 150 2.97 23.17 -23.08
N VAL A 151 3.41 23.88 -24.12
CA VAL A 151 4.68 24.62 -24.06
C VAL A 151 4.63 25.86 -23.16
N ASN A 152 3.43 26.30 -22.76
CA ASN A 152 3.27 27.36 -21.77
C ASN A 152 3.51 26.86 -20.34
N PHE A 153 3.61 25.56 -20.07
CA PHE A 153 3.72 25.00 -18.72
C PHE A 153 5.09 24.38 -18.43
N THR A 154 5.72 24.83 -17.35
CA THR A 154 7.04 24.32 -16.91
C THR A 154 7.02 22.91 -16.35
N ASN A 155 5.84 22.43 -15.95
CA ASN A 155 5.56 21.11 -15.38
C ASN A 155 4.92 20.14 -16.39
N ALA A 156 4.71 20.55 -17.66
CA ALA A 156 4.36 19.65 -18.75
C ALA A 156 5.64 19.01 -19.36
N PRO A 157 5.56 17.78 -19.92
CA PRO A 157 6.74 17.11 -20.44
C PRO A 157 7.25 17.81 -21.70
N ALA A 158 8.41 18.46 -21.62
CA ALA A 158 9.05 19.10 -22.78
C ALA A 158 9.31 18.12 -23.94
N SER A 159 9.58 16.85 -23.64
CA SER A 159 9.73 15.79 -24.64
C SER A 159 8.42 15.45 -25.38
N GLY A 160 7.29 15.84 -24.80
CA GLY A 160 5.96 15.64 -25.38
C GLY A 160 5.58 16.69 -26.42
N ASN A 161 6.41 17.71 -26.71
CA ASN A 161 6.13 18.69 -27.76
C ASN A 161 6.75 18.24 -29.10
N ARG A 162 5.96 17.61 -29.97
CA ARG A 162 6.45 16.94 -31.18
C ARG A 162 5.81 17.52 -32.44
N THR A 163 6.53 17.47 -33.55
CA THR A 163 5.95 17.79 -34.86
C THR A 163 4.96 16.71 -35.29
N PHE A 164 3.95 17.05 -36.11
CA PHE A 164 2.98 16.07 -36.61
C PHE A 164 3.62 14.94 -37.43
N ALA A 165 4.79 15.18 -38.05
CA ALA A 165 5.57 14.13 -38.70
C ALA A 165 6.01 12.99 -37.76
N ALA A 166 5.97 13.20 -36.43
CA ALA A 166 6.23 12.18 -35.43
C ALA A 166 4.97 11.40 -35.01
N PHE A 167 3.78 11.79 -35.48
CA PHE A 167 2.55 11.04 -35.22
C PHE A 167 2.67 9.64 -35.87
N PRO A 168 2.55 8.56 -35.07
CA PRO A 168 2.90 7.24 -35.56
C PRO A 168 1.82 6.68 -36.46
N THR A 169 2.22 5.85 -37.43
CA THR A 169 1.30 5.00 -38.19
C THR A 169 1.00 3.68 -37.48
N ASP A 170 1.83 3.29 -36.51
CA ASP A 170 1.55 2.20 -35.56
C ASP A 170 0.94 2.80 -34.29
N PHE A 171 -0.38 2.87 -34.25
CA PHE A 171 -1.12 3.52 -33.17
C PHE A 171 -0.98 2.81 -31.80
N SER A 172 -0.50 1.56 -31.76
CA SER A 172 -0.19 0.87 -30.49
C SER A 172 1.00 1.48 -29.73
N THR A 173 1.75 2.37 -30.38
CA THR A 173 2.90 3.08 -29.81
C THR A 173 2.58 4.49 -29.33
N LEU A 174 1.33 4.94 -29.50
CA LEU A 174 0.89 6.25 -29.02
C LEU A 174 1.07 6.36 -27.49
N PRO A 175 1.21 7.57 -26.95
CA PRO A 175 1.08 7.79 -25.51
C PRO A 175 -0.35 7.49 -25.04
N THR A 176 -0.55 7.55 -23.73
CA THR A 176 -1.88 7.41 -23.11
C THR A 176 -2.85 8.47 -23.62
N VAL A 177 -2.41 9.74 -23.65
CA VAL A 177 -3.17 10.84 -24.25
C VAL A 177 -2.30 11.58 -25.25
N SER A 178 -2.84 11.80 -26.44
CA SER A 178 -2.26 12.66 -27.46
C SER A 178 -3.18 13.84 -27.76
N ILE A 179 -2.61 15.02 -27.98
CA ILE A 179 -3.33 16.13 -28.59
C ILE A 179 -2.71 16.37 -29.97
N VAL A 180 -3.53 16.50 -30.99
CA VAL A 180 -3.12 16.79 -32.37
C VAL A 180 -3.73 18.13 -32.75
N VAL A 181 -2.91 19.01 -33.30
CA VAL A 181 -3.33 20.35 -33.72
C VAL A 181 -2.84 20.55 -35.16
N PRO A 182 -3.74 20.66 -36.14
CA PRO A 182 -3.37 21.00 -37.51
C PRO A 182 -2.82 22.45 -37.58
N ASN A 183 -2.25 22.82 -38.72
CA ASN A 183 -1.73 24.18 -38.89
C ASN A 183 -2.87 25.18 -39.17
N LEU A 184 -2.60 26.48 -39.14
CA LEU A 184 -3.59 27.56 -39.32
C LEU A 184 -4.50 27.43 -40.57
N LEU A 185 -4.08 26.72 -41.62
CA LEU A 185 -4.92 26.48 -42.79
C LEU A 185 -5.77 25.22 -42.66
N ASP A 186 -5.25 24.20 -41.99
CA ASP A 186 -5.86 22.88 -41.91
C ASP A 186 -6.70 22.71 -40.64
N ASP A 187 -6.50 23.57 -39.63
CA ASP A 187 -7.35 23.70 -38.44
C ASP A 187 -8.59 24.56 -38.70
N MET A 188 -8.70 25.11 -39.91
CA MET A 188 -9.78 26.00 -40.38
C MET A 188 -9.73 27.45 -39.87
N HIS A 189 -8.71 27.87 -39.12
CA HIS A 189 -8.58 29.27 -38.66
C HIS A 189 -8.45 30.26 -39.84
N ASP A 190 -7.48 30.04 -40.71
CA ASP A 190 -7.21 30.81 -41.93
C ASP A 190 -7.65 30.06 -43.20
N GLY A 191 -8.05 28.79 -43.04
CA GLY A 191 -8.44 27.88 -44.09
C GLY A 191 -9.94 27.87 -44.39
N THR A 192 -10.40 26.76 -44.98
CA THR A 192 -11.83 26.52 -45.21
C THR A 192 -12.25 25.23 -44.54
N VAL A 193 -13.53 25.13 -44.17
CA VAL A 193 -14.12 23.89 -43.66
C VAL A 193 -13.79 22.66 -44.52
N ALA A 194 -13.83 22.79 -45.86
CA ALA A 194 -13.53 21.68 -46.77
C ALA A 194 -12.05 21.27 -46.76
N GLN A 195 -11.16 22.22 -46.48
CA GLN A 195 -9.73 21.95 -46.34
C GLN A 195 -9.46 21.17 -45.05
N GLY A 196 -9.94 21.65 -43.90
CA GLY A 196 -9.77 20.93 -42.64
C GLY A 196 -10.48 19.56 -42.63
N ASP A 197 -11.66 19.44 -43.24
CA ASP A 197 -12.35 18.15 -43.40
C ASP A 197 -11.50 17.15 -44.21
N THR A 198 -10.86 17.61 -45.28
CA THR A 198 -9.94 16.79 -46.08
C THR A 198 -8.70 16.40 -45.27
N TRP A 199 -8.14 17.35 -44.52
CA TRP A 199 -6.96 17.09 -43.69
C TRP A 199 -7.26 16.04 -42.61
N LEU A 200 -8.38 16.17 -41.90
CA LEU A 200 -8.84 15.20 -40.92
C LEU A 200 -9.05 13.82 -41.53
N HIS A 201 -9.64 13.74 -42.71
CA HIS A 201 -9.79 12.47 -43.43
C HIS A 201 -8.43 11.83 -43.72
N ASP A 202 -7.52 12.59 -44.32
CA ASP A 202 -6.25 12.05 -44.83
C ASP A 202 -5.27 11.69 -43.71
N ASN A 203 -5.33 12.39 -42.57
CA ASN A 203 -4.35 12.27 -41.50
C ASN A 203 -4.87 11.58 -40.23
N VAL A 204 -6.18 11.64 -39.95
CA VAL A 204 -6.77 11.15 -38.70
C VAL A 204 -7.65 9.92 -38.89
N ASP A 205 -8.24 9.70 -40.08
CA ASP A 205 -9.18 8.58 -40.28
C ASP A 205 -8.59 7.22 -39.96
N ALA A 206 -7.34 6.98 -40.33
CA ALA A 206 -6.66 5.73 -40.01
C ALA A 206 -6.69 5.45 -38.50
N TYR A 207 -6.48 6.46 -37.65
CA TYR A 207 -6.61 6.33 -36.20
C TYR A 207 -8.08 6.18 -35.78
N ALA A 208 -8.99 6.99 -36.32
CA ALA A 208 -10.42 6.93 -35.99
C ALA A 208 -11.02 5.53 -36.24
N GLN A 209 -10.65 4.88 -37.34
CA GLN A 209 -11.08 3.51 -37.64
C GLN A 209 -10.38 2.48 -36.75
N TRP A 210 -9.08 2.66 -36.48
CA TRP A 210 -8.33 1.78 -35.58
C TRP A 210 -8.90 1.80 -34.16
N ALA A 211 -9.20 2.99 -33.64
CA ALA A 211 -9.77 3.23 -32.32
C ALA A 211 -11.10 2.49 -32.10
N LYS A 212 -11.95 2.34 -33.13
CA LYS A 212 -13.22 1.56 -33.01
C LYS A 212 -13.03 0.08 -32.67
N THR A 213 -11.83 -0.47 -32.91
CA THR A 213 -11.53 -1.90 -32.74
C THR A 213 -10.49 -2.18 -31.67
N HIS A 214 -9.95 -1.15 -31.04
CA HIS A 214 -8.97 -1.22 -29.96
C HIS A 214 -9.51 -0.44 -28.77
N ASN A 215 -9.05 -0.70 -27.54
CA ASN A 215 -9.49 0.08 -26.39
C ASN A 215 -8.94 1.52 -26.49
N SER A 216 -9.51 2.36 -27.34
CA SER A 216 -8.97 3.67 -27.70
C SER A 216 -10.09 4.52 -28.30
N ASP A 217 -9.98 5.82 -28.13
CA ASP A 217 -11.00 6.78 -28.58
C ASP A 217 -10.35 8.01 -29.23
N LEU A 218 -11.12 8.67 -30.08
CA LEU A 218 -10.84 9.94 -30.73
C LEU A 218 -11.87 10.96 -30.24
N ILE A 219 -11.42 12.16 -29.89
CA ILE A 219 -12.26 13.34 -29.70
C ILE A 219 -11.81 14.38 -30.73
N VAL A 220 -12.75 14.97 -31.45
CA VAL A 220 -12.52 16.12 -32.34
C VAL A 220 -13.36 17.27 -31.81
N THR A 221 -12.75 18.41 -31.51
CA THR A 221 -13.40 19.59 -30.95
C THR A 221 -12.84 20.87 -31.57
N TRP A 222 -13.51 22.00 -31.32
CA TRP A 222 -13.07 23.31 -31.79
C TRP A 222 -12.76 24.19 -30.58
N ASP A 223 -11.77 25.06 -30.71
CA ASP A 223 -11.39 25.95 -29.62
C ASP A 223 -12.45 27.03 -29.35
N GLU A 224 -13.03 27.63 -30.39
CA GLU A 224 -14.04 28.69 -30.39
C GLU A 224 -14.85 28.72 -31.71
N ASP A 225 -15.98 29.44 -31.70
CA ASP A 225 -16.77 29.68 -32.93
C ASP A 225 -16.34 30.95 -33.69
N ASP A 226 -17.04 31.30 -34.78
CA ASP A 226 -16.76 32.49 -35.62
C ASP A 226 -17.07 33.85 -34.94
N ASN A 227 -16.73 34.00 -33.65
CA ASN A 227 -16.97 35.18 -32.79
C ASN A 227 -18.45 35.48 -32.50
N SER A 228 -19.30 34.46 -32.53
CA SER A 228 -20.70 34.60 -32.17
C SER A 228 -20.85 34.72 -30.65
N SER A 229 -21.88 35.42 -30.19
CA SER A 229 -22.15 35.51 -28.74
C SER A 229 -22.57 34.17 -28.11
N ASN A 230 -22.89 33.16 -28.93
CA ASN A 230 -23.31 31.85 -28.46
C ASN A 230 -22.10 30.93 -28.19
N ASN A 231 -20.97 31.16 -28.87
CA ASN A 231 -19.73 30.36 -28.79
C ASN A 231 -19.95 28.84 -28.83
N GLN A 232 -20.89 28.40 -29.69
CA GLN A 232 -21.30 27.00 -29.79
C GLN A 232 -20.46 26.29 -30.83
N ILE A 233 -19.73 25.27 -30.39
CA ILE A 233 -18.70 24.59 -31.15
C ILE A 233 -19.12 23.14 -31.47
N PRO A 234 -18.62 22.53 -32.56
CA PRO A 234 -18.72 21.09 -32.72
C PRO A 234 -17.87 20.36 -31.68
N THR A 235 -18.33 19.22 -31.21
CA THR A 235 -17.52 18.27 -30.43
C THR A 235 -18.04 16.88 -30.72
N ILE A 236 -17.15 15.99 -31.15
CA ILE A 236 -17.47 14.64 -31.60
C ILE A 236 -16.53 13.67 -30.91
N ALA A 237 -17.03 12.53 -30.45
CA ALA A 237 -16.21 11.40 -30.03
C ALA A 237 -16.47 10.18 -30.91
N VAL A 238 -15.43 9.40 -31.21
CA VAL A 238 -15.51 8.13 -31.97
C VAL A 238 -14.51 7.13 -31.39
N GLY A 239 -14.88 5.87 -31.20
CA GLY A 239 -13.94 4.86 -30.71
C GLY A 239 -14.63 3.63 -30.15
N ALA A 240 -13.86 2.69 -29.61
CA ALA A 240 -14.41 1.44 -29.08
C ALA A 240 -15.26 1.63 -27.82
N ASN A 241 -15.02 2.71 -27.07
CA ASN A 241 -15.78 2.99 -25.86
C ASN A 241 -16.89 4.03 -26.08
N VAL A 242 -17.05 4.53 -27.30
CA VAL A 242 -18.05 5.55 -27.62
C VAL A 242 -19.36 4.90 -28.03
N LYS A 243 -20.46 5.38 -27.45
CA LYS A 243 -21.81 5.02 -27.87
C LYS A 243 -22.27 5.97 -28.98
N PRO A 244 -22.56 5.48 -30.19
CA PRO A 244 -23.04 6.35 -31.25
C PRO A 244 -24.40 6.97 -30.91
N GLY A 245 -24.54 8.27 -31.14
CA GLY A 245 -25.76 9.00 -30.82
C GLY A 245 -25.57 10.51 -30.80
N THR A 246 -26.69 11.20 -30.57
CA THR A 246 -26.72 12.65 -30.40
C THR A 246 -26.97 12.96 -28.93
N TYR A 247 -26.14 13.84 -28.38
CA TYR A 247 -26.06 14.17 -26.97
C TYR A 247 -26.36 15.66 -26.79
N GLY A 248 -27.31 15.95 -25.89
CA GLY A 248 -27.95 17.27 -25.76
C GLY A 248 -27.68 17.96 -24.43
N GLU A 249 -26.89 17.33 -23.57
CA GLU A 249 -26.36 17.94 -22.36
C GLU A 249 -25.42 19.09 -22.70
N THR A 250 -25.45 20.13 -21.87
CA THR A 250 -24.60 21.30 -22.04
C THR A 250 -23.21 20.99 -21.49
N ILE A 251 -22.20 21.12 -22.35
CA ILE A 251 -20.79 20.87 -22.01
C ILE A 251 -19.94 22.05 -22.47
N ASN A 252 -18.74 22.15 -21.93
CA ASN A 252 -17.68 23.05 -22.40
C ASN A 252 -16.30 22.38 -22.26
N HIS A 253 -15.23 23.12 -22.57
CA HIS A 253 -13.85 22.65 -22.46
C HIS A 253 -13.48 22.05 -21.10
N TYR A 254 -14.03 22.56 -20.00
CA TYR A 254 -13.79 22.00 -18.67
C TYR A 254 -14.51 20.68 -18.45
N ASP A 255 -15.69 20.48 -19.02
CA ASP A 255 -16.42 19.19 -18.96
C ASP A 255 -15.71 18.13 -19.81
N VAL A 256 -15.16 18.52 -20.97
CA VAL A 256 -14.32 17.64 -21.79
C VAL A 256 -13.04 17.26 -21.03
N LEU A 257 -12.30 18.23 -20.50
CA LEU A 257 -11.10 17.97 -19.69
C LEU A 257 -11.43 17.07 -18.48
N ARG A 258 -12.51 17.38 -17.76
CA ARG A 258 -12.99 16.56 -16.63
C ARG A 258 -13.26 15.12 -17.03
N THR A 259 -13.83 14.90 -18.21
CA THR A 259 -14.08 13.55 -18.74
C THR A 259 -12.77 12.81 -19.00
N ILE A 260 -11.78 13.46 -19.62
CA ILE A 260 -10.46 12.89 -19.88
C ILE A 260 -9.75 12.53 -18.57
N GLU A 261 -9.78 13.44 -17.60
CA GLU A 261 -9.18 13.21 -16.28
C GLU A 261 -9.85 12.04 -15.55
N ASP A 262 -11.17 11.89 -15.69
CA ASP A 262 -11.90 10.77 -15.09
C ASP A 262 -11.65 9.43 -15.81
N PHE A 263 -11.36 9.41 -17.12
CA PHE A 263 -10.91 8.17 -17.81
C PHE A 263 -9.67 7.57 -17.14
N TYR A 264 -8.81 8.42 -16.58
CA TYR A 264 -7.52 8.03 -16.02
C TYR A 264 -7.43 8.18 -14.49
N ASN A 265 -8.52 8.58 -13.83
CA ASN A 265 -8.60 8.85 -12.40
C ASN A 265 -7.51 9.85 -11.94
N LEU A 266 -7.48 11.01 -12.61
CA LEU A 266 -6.54 12.11 -12.36
C LEU A 266 -7.05 13.11 -11.31
N GLY A 267 -6.35 14.24 -11.14
CA GLY A 267 -6.50 15.16 -10.01
C GLY A 267 -7.54 16.27 -10.21
N HIS A 268 -7.98 16.48 -11.45
CA HIS A 268 -8.88 17.55 -11.90
C HIS A 268 -8.27 18.94 -11.82
N ALA A 269 -7.65 19.38 -12.92
CA ALA A 269 -7.00 20.67 -13.02
C ALA A 269 -8.00 21.85 -13.07
N GLY A 270 -7.72 22.89 -12.30
CA GLY A 270 -8.48 24.15 -12.35
C GLY A 270 -10.00 23.96 -12.21
N SER A 271 -10.75 24.48 -13.18
CA SER A 271 -12.20 24.47 -13.23
C SER A 271 -12.80 23.10 -13.55
N SER A 272 -12.03 22.15 -14.08
CA SER A 272 -12.51 20.78 -14.35
C SER A 272 -12.93 20.06 -13.06
N ALA A 273 -12.33 20.43 -11.92
CA ALA A 273 -12.69 19.91 -10.60
C ALA A 273 -14.15 20.17 -10.22
N SER A 274 -14.75 21.23 -10.76
CA SER A 274 -16.16 21.59 -10.56
C SER A 274 -17.06 21.28 -11.75
N ALA A 275 -16.48 20.87 -12.88
CA ALA A 275 -17.19 20.46 -14.08
C ALA A 275 -17.81 19.07 -13.91
N THR A 276 -18.74 18.71 -14.81
CA THR A 276 -19.40 17.39 -14.79
C THR A 276 -18.86 16.55 -15.93
N PRO A 277 -18.33 15.34 -15.68
CA PRO A 277 -17.87 14.48 -16.76
C PRO A 277 -19.05 14.00 -17.62
N ILE A 278 -18.78 13.83 -18.91
CA ILE A 278 -19.67 13.24 -19.89
C ILE A 278 -19.65 11.73 -19.68
N THR A 279 -20.77 11.12 -19.31
CA THR A 279 -20.80 9.70 -18.88
C THR A 279 -21.70 8.79 -19.70
N ASP A 280 -22.68 9.33 -20.40
CA ASP A 280 -23.67 8.58 -21.18
C ASP A 280 -23.29 8.40 -22.66
N ALA A 281 -22.32 9.21 -23.13
CA ALA A 281 -21.68 9.06 -24.44
C ALA A 281 -20.59 7.98 -24.47
N PHE A 282 -20.05 7.63 -23.31
CA PHE A 282 -19.00 6.62 -23.19
C PHE A 282 -19.54 5.39 -22.50
N THR A 283 -19.57 4.26 -23.20
CA THR A 283 -19.74 2.98 -22.54
C THR A 283 -18.44 2.67 -21.83
N GLY A 284 -18.45 2.69 -20.50
CA GLY A 284 -17.44 1.94 -19.77
C GLY A 284 -17.42 0.53 -20.34
N ALA A 285 -16.28 0.13 -20.92
CA ALA A 285 -16.06 -1.26 -21.29
C ALA A 285 -16.57 -2.14 -20.16
N THR A 286 -17.50 -3.05 -20.50
CA THR A 286 -18.01 -4.16 -19.69
C THR A 286 -17.29 -4.27 -18.36
N THR A 287 -17.87 -3.78 -17.25
CA THR A 287 -17.31 -3.87 -15.87
C THR A 287 -15.84 -4.28 -15.90
N GLN A 288 -14.93 -3.32 -16.14
CA GLN A 288 -13.49 -3.59 -16.14
C GLN A 288 -13.25 -4.62 -15.05
N ASN A 289 -12.63 -5.75 -15.41
CA ASN A 289 -12.48 -6.77 -14.40
C ASN A 289 -11.71 -6.15 -13.24
N THR A 290 -12.33 -5.99 -12.09
CA THR A 290 -11.73 -5.39 -10.92
C THR A 290 -11.44 -6.51 -9.96
N VAL A 291 -10.19 -6.57 -9.55
CA VAL A 291 -9.80 -7.36 -8.38
C VAL A 291 -9.86 -6.41 -7.20
N THR A 292 -10.72 -6.69 -6.23
CA THR A 292 -10.80 -5.95 -4.97
C THR A 292 -10.13 -6.79 -3.90
N VAL A 293 -9.09 -6.26 -3.27
CA VAL A 293 -8.49 -6.87 -2.08
C VAL A 293 -9.12 -6.23 -0.85
N THR A 294 -9.80 -7.03 -0.04
CA THR A 294 -10.38 -6.56 1.22
C THR A 294 -9.25 -6.25 2.19
N ASN A 295 -9.19 -5.00 2.65
CA ASN A 295 -8.22 -4.62 3.68
C ASN A 295 -8.50 -5.39 4.97
N PRO A 296 -7.55 -6.20 5.48
CA PRO A 296 -7.77 -6.99 6.69
C PRO A 296 -7.77 -6.14 7.97
N GLY A 297 -7.51 -4.84 7.88
CA GLY A 297 -7.29 -3.96 9.03
C GLY A 297 -5.93 -4.18 9.67
N GLY A 298 -5.62 -3.37 10.68
CA GLY A 298 -4.37 -3.49 11.44
C GLY A 298 -4.22 -4.87 12.09
N GLN A 299 -3.06 -5.49 11.92
CA GLN A 299 -2.74 -6.82 12.44
C GLN A 299 -1.73 -6.74 13.58
N SER A 300 -1.76 -7.73 14.47
CA SER A 300 -0.80 -7.87 15.56
C SER A 300 -0.34 -9.31 15.68
N ALA A 301 0.96 -9.51 15.88
CA ALA A 301 1.55 -10.81 16.20
C ALA A 301 2.76 -10.63 17.13
N THR A 302 3.36 -11.73 17.56
CA THR A 302 4.50 -11.73 18.50
C THR A 302 5.68 -12.45 17.87
N VAL A 303 6.89 -11.92 18.04
CA VAL A 303 8.14 -12.60 17.62
C VAL A 303 8.14 -14.05 18.10
N GLY A 304 8.52 -14.99 17.23
CA GLY A 304 8.68 -16.41 17.59
C GLY A 304 7.38 -17.22 17.72
N THR A 305 6.21 -16.59 17.54
CA THR A 305 4.90 -17.26 17.52
C THR A 305 4.38 -17.34 16.09
N ALA A 306 3.97 -18.53 15.64
CA ALA A 306 3.42 -18.69 14.29
C ALA A 306 2.20 -17.77 14.10
N ALA A 307 2.19 -17.04 12.99
CA ALA A 307 1.10 -16.17 12.57
C ALA A 307 0.52 -16.67 11.24
N SER A 308 -0.79 -16.48 11.08
CA SER A 308 -1.54 -16.88 9.90
C SER A 308 -2.62 -15.84 9.61
N LEU A 309 -2.67 -15.35 8.38
CA LEU A 309 -3.66 -14.37 7.92
C LEU A 309 -4.10 -14.71 6.49
N GLN A 310 -5.38 -14.98 6.32
CA GLN A 310 -5.97 -15.20 5.00
C GLN A 310 -6.34 -13.85 4.38
N ILE A 311 -5.79 -13.56 3.19
CA ILE A 311 -6.21 -12.41 2.40
C ILE A 311 -7.47 -12.78 1.62
N GLN A 312 -8.46 -11.89 1.69
CA GLN A 312 -9.70 -12.00 0.93
C GLN A 312 -9.64 -11.06 -0.26
N ALA A 313 -9.81 -11.60 -1.46
CA ALA A 313 -9.95 -10.83 -2.67
C ALA A 313 -11.14 -11.35 -3.48
N THR A 314 -11.82 -10.44 -4.15
CA THR A 314 -12.93 -10.75 -5.06
C THR A 314 -12.59 -10.24 -6.43
N ASP A 315 -12.99 -11.01 -7.43
CA ASP A 315 -12.85 -10.67 -8.83
C ASP A 315 -14.26 -10.41 -9.38
N SER A 316 -14.43 -9.31 -10.12
CA SER A 316 -15.74 -8.97 -10.69
C SER A 316 -16.13 -9.87 -11.86
N ALA A 317 -15.18 -10.57 -12.49
CA ALA A 317 -15.41 -11.60 -13.48
C ALA A 317 -15.47 -12.99 -12.83
N SER A 318 -16.47 -13.77 -13.24
CA SER A 318 -16.67 -15.12 -12.70
C SER A 318 -15.66 -16.12 -13.29
N GLY A 319 -15.17 -17.04 -12.45
CA GLY A 319 -14.29 -18.13 -12.88
C GLY A 319 -12.80 -17.80 -13.00
N GLN A 320 -12.40 -16.57 -12.65
CA GLN A 320 -11.00 -16.14 -12.67
C GLN A 320 -10.18 -16.75 -11.53
N THR A 321 -8.90 -17.05 -11.81
CA THR A 321 -7.94 -17.50 -10.80
C THR A 321 -7.06 -16.34 -10.38
N LEU A 322 -6.99 -16.06 -9.08
CA LEU A 322 -6.18 -14.99 -8.52
C LEU A 322 -4.78 -15.47 -8.13
N THR A 323 -3.78 -14.66 -8.46
CA THR A 323 -2.40 -14.79 -8.01
C THR A 323 -2.07 -13.68 -7.02
N TYR A 324 -1.46 -14.04 -5.90
CA TYR A 324 -1.18 -13.16 -4.78
C TYR A 324 0.30 -12.86 -4.64
N SER A 325 0.61 -11.63 -4.22
CA SER A 325 1.95 -11.20 -3.83
C SER A 325 1.86 -10.23 -2.66
N ALA A 326 2.95 -10.09 -1.91
CA ALA A 326 3.01 -9.21 -0.76
C ALA A 326 4.39 -8.56 -0.64
N SER A 327 4.41 -7.30 -0.24
CA SER A 327 5.63 -6.54 0.07
C SER A 327 5.54 -5.96 1.48
N GLY A 328 6.70 -5.69 2.09
CA GLY A 328 6.76 -5.14 3.46
C GLY A 328 6.40 -6.12 4.57
N LEU A 329 6.28 -7.43 4.29
CA LEU A 329 6.02 -8.44 5.31
C LEU A 329 7.13 -8.49 6.38
N PRO A 330 6.78 -8.68 7.66
CA PRO A 330 7.75 -8.99 8.70
C PRO A 330 8.62 -10.20 8.34
N ALA A 331 9.91 -10.12 8.66
CA ALA A 331 10.85 -11.21 8.39
C ALA A 331 10.39 -12.53 9.01
N GLY A 332 10.28 -13.59 8.20
CA GLY A 332 9.77 -14.90 8.62
C GLY A 332 8.30 -15.16 8.25
N LEU A 333 7.61 -14.18 7.67
CA LEU A 333 6.30 -14.37 7.02
C LEU A 333 6.45 -14.39 5.49
N SER A 334 5.56 -15.13 4.82
CA SER A 334 5.46 -15.18 3.36
C SER A 334 4.00 -15.37 2.93
N ILE A 335 3.66 -14.98 1.70
CA ILE A 335 2.33 -15.20 1.12
C ILE A 335 2.36 -16.35 0.12
N GLY A 336 1.39 -17.26 0.21
CA GLY A 336 1.18 -18.29 -0.82
C GLY A 336 0.57 -17.68 -2.07
N SER A 337 1.25 -17.78 -3.22
CA SER A 337 0.86 -17.08 -4.45
C SER A 337 -0.48 -17.55 -5.04
N SER A 338 -0.92 -18.78 -4.77
CA SER A 338 -2.22 -19.30 -5.24
C SER A 338 -3.30 -19.30 -4.17
N SER A 339 -2.93 -19.20 -2.88
CA SER A 339 -3.86 -19.30 -1.76
C SER A 339 -4.19 -17.96 -1.10
N GLY A 340 -3.34 -16.94 -1.26
CA GLY A 340 -3.46 -15.67 -0.54
C GLY A 340 -3.24 -15.79 0.97
N LEU A 341 -2.78 -16.95 1.47
CA LEU A 341 -2.50 -17.17 2.88
C LEU A 341 -1.12 -16.62 3.21
N ILE A 342 -1.07 -15.62 4.09
CA ILE A 342 0.17 -15.18 4.72
C ILE A 342 0.42 -16.08 5.93
N GLY A 343 1.58 -16.73 5.97
CA GLY A 343 1.95 -17.63 7.06
C GLY A 343 3.44 -17.62 7.37
N GLY A 344 3.77 -18.03 8.59
CA GLY A 344 5.15 -18.20 9.05
C GLY A 344 5.33 -17.78 10.51
N THR A 345 6.57 -17.57 10.91
CA THR A 345 6.91 -17.14 12.27
C THR A 345 7.73 -15.86 12.18
N PRO A 346 7.19 -14.70 12.59
CA PRO A 346 7.91 -13.43 12.53
C PRO A 346 9.11 -13.46 13.49
N THR A 347 10.24 -12.92 13.03
CA THR A 347 11.54 -13.01 13.73
C THR A 347 12.03 -11.68 14.29
N ALA A 348 11.44 -10.56 13.87
CA ALA A 348 11.84 -9.23 14.28
C ALA A 348 10.63 -8.37 14.69
N ALA A 349 10.72 -7.75 15.86
CA ALA A 349 9.72 -6.81 16.36
C ALA A 349 9.72 -5.52 15.55
N GLY A 350 8.57 -4.87 15.45
CA GLY A 350 8.41 -3.61 14.72
C GLY A 350 7.03 -3.44 14.15
N THR A 351 6.75 -2.25 13.64
CA THR A 351 5.54 -1.96 12.87
C THR A 351 5.90 -1.96 11.39
N TYR A 352 5.26 -2.82 10.63
CA TYR A 352 5.50 -3.01 9.20
C TYR A 352 4.32 -2.48 8.41
N SER A 353 4.60 -1.73 7.35
CA SER A 353 3.58 -1.36 6.35
C SER A 353 3.56 -2.45 5.29
N VAL A 354 2.55 -3.32 5.35
CA VAL A 354 2.38 -4.46 4.44
C VAL A 354 1.44 -4.06 3.32
N THR A 355 1.84 -4.32 2.07
CA THR A 355 0.96 -4.18 0.90
C THR A 355 0.78 -5.54 0.26
N VAL A 356 -0.46 -6.00 0.19
CA VAL A 356 -0.85 -7.22 -0.52
C VAL A 356 -1.48 -6.87 -1.85
N THR A 357 -1.14 -7.62 -2.90
CA THR A 357 -1.66 -7.45 -4.25
C THR A 357 -2.22 -8.77 -4.74
N ALA A 358 -3.46 -8.76 -5.24
CA ALA A 358 -4.05 -9.88 -5.96
C ALA A 358 -4.23 -9.48 -7.42
N LYS A 359 -3.90 -10.38 -8.34
CA LYS A 359 -3.97 -10.18 -9.79
C LYS A 359 -4.65 -11.37 -10.45
N ASP A 360 -5.51 -11.12 -11.42
CA ASP A 360 -6.17 -12.17 -12.20
C ASP A 360 -5.37 -12.56 -13.45
N SER A 361 -5.91 -13.50 -14.24
CA SER A 361 -5.31 -13.95 -15.51
C SER A 361 -5.49 -12.97 -16.67
N THR A 362 -6.43 -12.03 -16.59
CA THR A 362 -6.66 -10.96 -17.58
C THR A 362 -5.74 -9.76 -17.40
N GLY A 363 -4.99 -9.71 -16.30
CA GLY A 363 -4.06 -8.63 -15.98
C GLY A 363 -4.57 -7.64 -14.93
N ALA A 364 -5.84 -7.70 -14.53
CA ALA A 364 -6.38 -6.77 -13.56
C ALA A 364 -5.90 -7.09 -12.15
N SER A 365 -5.72 -6.05 -11.33
CA SER A 365 -5.13 -6.19 -10.01
C SER A 365 -5.74 -5.24 -9.00
N GLY A 366 -5.82 -5.69 -7.76
CA GLY A 366 -6.15 -4.88 -6.60
C GLY A 366 -5.07 -4.99 -5.55
N SER A 367 -4.95 -3.96 -4.71
CA SER A 367 -4.06 -4.01 -3.55
C SER A 367 -4.73 -3.44 -2.30
N ALA A 368 -4.26 -3.90 -1.15
CA ALA A 368 -4.61 -3.33 0.14
C ALA A 368 -3.34 -3.17 0.98
N SER A 369 -3.20 -2.02 1.62
CA SER A 369 -2.12 -1.76 2.57
C SER A 369 -2.65 -1.71 3.99
N PHE A 370 -1.94 -2.35 4.92
CA PHE A 370 -2.30 -2.38 6.33
C PHE A 370 -1.05 -2.44 7.20
N THR A 371 -1.18 -2.01 8.45
CA THR A 371 -0.09 -2.10 9.43
C THR A 371 -0.09 -3.47 10.08
N TRP A 372 1.07 -4.12 10.15
CA TRP A 372 1.27 -5.31 10.97
C TRP A 372 2.27 -5.00 12.07
N THR A 373 1.79 -4.96 13.32
CA THR A 373 2.63 -4.74 14.49
C THR A 373 3.10 -6.09 15.02
N ILE A 374 4.41 -6.33 14.93
CA ILE A 374 5.05 -7.44 15.61
C ILE A 374 5.54 -6.95 16.95
N ALA A 375 4.83 -7.33 18.01
CA ALA A 375 5.31 -7.16 19.35
C ALA A 375 6.57 -8.00 19.56
N SER A 376 7.56 -7.44 20.25
CA SER A 376 8.64 -8.25 20.81
C SER A 376 8.04 -9.41 21.59
N SER A 377 8.69 -10.57 21.59
CA SER A 377 8.38 -11.68 22.49
C SER A 377 8.73 -11.26 23.92
N GLY A 378 7.97 -10.31 24.48
CA GLY A 378 8.36 -9.64 25.71
C GLY A 378 7.78 -8.28 26.03
N GLY A 379 6.59 -7.93 25.54
CA GLY A 379 5.92 -6.67 25.92
C GLY A 379 5.15 -6.70 27.25
N GLY A 380 5.37 -7.70 28.11
CA GLY A 380 4.89 -7.67 29.50
C GLY A 380 5.93 -6.96 30.37
N VAL A 381 5.49 -6.12 31.31
CA VAL A 381 6.38 -5.64 32.38
C VAL A 381 6.98 -6.88 33.06
N CYS A 382 8.26 -7.17 32.82
CA CYS A 382 8.94 -8.21 33.57
C CYS A 382 8.98 -7.75 35.02
N THR A 383 8.18 -8.38 35.86
CA THR A 383 8.29 -8.22 37.31
C THR A 383 9.32 -9.22 37.78
N ALA A 384 10.40 -8.73 38.39
CA ALA A 384 11.44 -9.62 38.89
C ALA A 384 10.84 -10.62 39.90
N ALA A 385 11.08 -11.91 39.69
CA ALA A 385 10.45 -12.97 40.48
C ALA A 385 11.27 -14.27 40.48
N GLN A 386 11.14 -15.02 41.58
CA GLN A 386 11.47 -16.44 41.67
C GLN A 386 10.24 -17.23 41.21
N LEU A 387 10.39 -18.06 40.18
CA LEU A 387 9.25 -18.75 39.56
C LEU A 387 9.02 -20.18 40.08
N LEU A 388 9.97 -20.77 40.80
CA LEU A 388 9.80 -22.07 41.43
C LEU A 388 9.11 -21.93 42.78
N GLY A 389 8.09 -22.75 43.02
CA GLY A 389 7.56 -22.97 44.36
C GLY A 389 8.36 -24.06 45.09
N ASN A 390 8.41 -23.94 46.42
CA ASN A 390 9.25 -24.78 47.29
C ASN A 390 10.69 -24.98 46.78
N PRO A 391 11.45 -23.89 46.52
CA PRO A 391 12.76 -23.96 45.85
C PRO A 391 13.83 -24.74 46.62
N GLY A 392 13.83 -24.67 47.95
CA GLY A 392 14.73 -25.44 48.83
C GLY A 392 14.03 -26.59 49.55
N PHE A 393 12.90 -27.09 49.05
CA PHE A 393 12.18 -28.25 49.59
C PHE A 393 11.64 -28.18 51.04
N GLU A 394 11.89 -27.09 51.76
CA GLU A 394 11.58 -26.84 53.19
C GLU A 394 10.12 -27.00 53.65
N THR A 395 9.16 -27.17 52.74
CA THR A 395 7.79 -27.49 53.17
C THR A 395 7.64 -28.90 53.73
N GLY A 396 8.65 -29.76 53.59
CA GLY A 396 8.58 -31.18 53.94
C GLY A 396 7.63 -31.99 53.06
N SER A 397 7.19 -31.39 51.95
CA SER A 397 6.33 -32.02 50.96
C SER A 397 6.86 -31.73 49.56
N ALA A 398 6.62 -32.63 48.60
CA ALA A 398 7.05 -32.42 47.23
C ALA A 398 6.37 -31.20 46.58
N ALA A 399 5.07 -30.99 46.84
CA ALA A 399 4.29 -29.96 46.16
C ALA A 399 4.91 -28.55 46.30
N PRO A 400 4.98 -27.75 45.21
CA PRO A 400 4.38 -27.98 43.89
C PRO A 400 5.21 -28.84 42.92
N TRP A 401 6.33 -29.41 43.36
CA TRP A 401 7.03 -30.43 42.59
C TRP A 401 6.24 -31.74 42.54
N SER A 402 6.32 -32.41 41.39
CA SER A 402 6.01 -33.83 41.24
C SER A 402 7.31 -34.61 41.41
N ALA A 403 7.40 -35.42 42.46
CA ALA A 403 8.59 -36.22 42.77
C ALA A 403 8.24 -37.71 42.92
N SER A 404 9.21 -38.59 42.65
CA SER A 404 9.12 -39.99 43.07
C SER A 404 8.95 -40.09 44.60
N PRO A 405 8.28 -41.15 45.11
CA PRO A 405 8.09 -41.31 46.54
C PRO A 405 9.43 -41.36 47.30
N GLY A 406 9.57 -40.53 48.32
CA GLY A 406 10.77 -40.50 49.17
C GLY A 406 11.86 -39.53 48.73
N VAL A 407 11.78 -38.96 47.52
CA VAL A 407 12.79 -38.02 47.01
C VAL A 407 12.93 -36.78 47.90
N VAL A 408 11.80 -36.16 48.28
CA VAL A 408 11.84 -35.04 49.25
C VAL A 408 11.93 -35.60 50.66
N ASN A 409 13.05 -35.38 51.33
CA ASN A 409 13.38 -35.97 52.62
C ASN A 409 14.23 -35.01 53.49
N ASN A 410 14.53 -35.42 54.72
CA ASN A 410 15.33 -34.67 55.70
C ASN A 410 16.34 -35.57 56.43
N SER A 411 16.89 -36.55 55.72
CA SER A 411 17.84 -37.50 56.29
C SER A 411 19.13 -36.80 56.70
N SER A 412 19.76 -37.27 57.78
CA SER A 412 21.13 -36.81 58.13
C SER A 412 22.22 -37.53 57.34
N GLY A 413 21.85 -38.53 56.51
CA GLY A 413 22.78 -39.30 55.68
C GLY A 413 23.33 -38.46 54.52
N GLU A 414 22.46 -37.69 53.89
CA GLU A 414 22.78 -36.66 52.91
C GLU A 414 22.19 -35.36 53.44
N PRO A 415 22.97 -34.52 54.16
CA PRO A 415 22.42 -33.31 54.75
C PRO A 415 22.13 -32.25 53.68
N PRO A 416 21.04 -31.49 53.79
CA PRO A 416 20.70 -30.45 52.82
C PRO A 416 21.78 -29.35 52.80
N HIS A 417 21.90 -28.66 51.66
CA HIS A 417 22.83 -27.54 51.50
C HIS A 417 22.45 -26.38 52.43
N SER A 418 21.16 -26.10 52.54
CA SER A 418 20.62 -25.14 53.49
C SER A 418 19.29 -25.65 54.08
N GLY A 419 18.84 -25.07 55.20
CA GLY A 419 17.56 -25.48 55.79
C GLY A 419 17.56 -26.88 56.41
N SER A 420 16.50 -27.65 56.16
CA SER A 420 16.21 -28.93 56.80
C SER A 420 15.72 -30.01 55.85
N TRP A 421 15.41 -29.69 54.58
CA TRP A 421 14.92 -30.66 53.60
C TRP A 421 15.65 -30.51 52.26
N ASP A 422 15.85 -31.61 51.56
CA ASP A 422 16.39 -31.62 50.20
C ASP A 422 15.56 -32.51 49.27
N ALA A 423 15.99 -32.59 48.01
CA ALA A 423 15.57 -33.64 47.10
C ALA A 423 16.73 -34.59 46.81
N TRP A 424 16.67 -35.79 47.38
CA TRP A 424 17.61 -36.88 47.17
C TRP A 424 17.04 -37.84 46.12
N LEU A 425 17.68 -37.91 44.97
CA LEU A 425 17.36 -38.87 43.92
C LEU A 425 18.34 -40.05 43.96
N ASP A 426 17.80 -41.25 43.78
CA ASP A 426 18.51 -42.52 43.79
C ASP A 426 19.22 -42.84 45.14
N GLY A 427 20.42 -43.42 45.15
CA GLY A 427 21.12 -43.87 46.36
C GLY A 427 20.78 -45.29 46.83
N TYR A 428 20.22 -46.13 45.96
CA TYR A 428 19.70 -47.46 46.33
C TYR A 428 20.72 -48.59 46.17
N GLY A 429 21.70 -48.44 45.26
CA GLY A 429 22.60 -49.53 44.89
C GLY A 429 21.88 -50.68 44.19
N SER A 430 20.85 -50.34 43.40
CA SER A 430 20.09 -51.25 42.56
C SER A 430 19.39 -50.44 41.47
N THR A 431 18.97 -51.08 40.37
CA THR A 431 18.39 -50.35 39.25
C THR A 431 17.17 -49.54 39.68
N HIS A 432 17.33 -48.21 39.67
CA HIS A 432 16.32 -47.28 40.11
C HIS A 432 16.25 -46.07 39.18
N THR A 433 15.13 -45.36 39.21
CA THR A 433 14.97 -44.11 38.46
C THR A 433 14.08 -43.20 39.25
N ASP A 434 14.68 -42.19 39.86
CA ASP A 434 13.93 -41.11 40.48
C ASP A 434 13.70 -39.93 39.54
N THR A 435 12.58 -39.27 39.74
CA THR A 435 12.26 -38.05 39.01
C THR A 435 11.79 -36.96 39.96
N LEU A 436 12.13 -35.73 39.61
CA LEU A 436 11.68 -34.51 40.27
C LEU A 436 11.36 -33.49 39.18
N SER A 437 10.15 -32.94 39.17
CA SER A 437 9.74 -31.99 38.14
C SER A 437 8.75 -30.93 38.60
N GLN A 438 8.84 -29.73 38.05
CA GLN A 438 7.88 -28.66 38.29
C GLN A 438 7.56 -27.94 36.97
N PRO A 439 6.28 -27.80 36.60
CA PRO A 439 5.87 -26.93 35.50
C PRO A 439 6.02 -25.46 35.90
N VAL A 440 6.52 -24.64 34.98
CA VAL A 440 6.73 -23.21 35.19
C VAL A 440 6.41 -22.43 33.92
N THR A 441 5.78 -21.27 34.08
CA THR A 441 5.52 -20.33 32.98
C THR A 441 6.53 -19.20 33.05
N LEU A 442 7.41 -19.11 32.05
CA LEU A 442 8.38 -18.03 31.97
C LEU A 442 7.68 -16.80 31.41
N PRO A 443 7.68 -15.65 32.13
CA PRO A 443 7.16 -14.41 31.57
C PRO A 443 7.96 -14.03 30.33
N SER A 444 7.32 -13.41 29.35
CA SER A 444 8.03 -12.81 28.23
C SER A 444 8.61 -11.45 28.66
N GLY A 445 9.78 -11.06 28.15
CA GLY A 445 10.25 -9.67 28.27
C GLY A 445 11.22 -9.37 29.40
N CYS A 446 11.73 -10.40 30.07
CA CYS A 446 12.80 -10.23 31.06
C CYS A 446 14.16 -10.15 30.37
N SER A 447 15.07 -9.39 30.97
CA SER A 447 16.48 -9.34 30.54
C SER A 447 17.26 -10.59 30.98
N THR A 448 16.75 -11.30 31.98
CA THR A 448 17.41 -12.45 32.62
C THR A 448 16.42 -13.60 32.87
N TYR A 449 16.89 -14.82 32.67
CA TYR A 449 16.19 -16.07 32.95
C TYR A 449 17.18 -17.10 33.50
N SER A 450 17.47 -17.03 34.80
CA SER A 450 18.52 -17.81 35.44
C SER A 450 17.92 -18.98 36.21
N PHE A 451 18.02 -20.19 35.64
CA PHE A 451 17.77 -21.43 36.37
C PHE A 451 19.02 -21.85 37.12
N GLY A 452 18.91 -22.30 38.35
CA GLY A 452 20.04 -22.81 39.12
C GLY A 452 19.63 -23.76 40.22
N PHE A 453 20.60 -24.46 40.79
CA PHE A 453 20.45 -25.40 41.90
C PHE A 453 21.82 -25.71 42.48
N TYR A 454 21.82 -26.24 43.69
CA TYR A 454 22.98 -26.88 44.30
C TYR A 454 22.88 -28.39 44.10
N LEU A 455 23.98 -29.03 43.73
CA LEU A 455 24.08 -30.47 43.55
C LEU A 455 25.24 -31.02 44.38
N HIS A 456 24.96 -32.03 45.19
CA HIS A 456 25.94 -32.92 45.77
C HIS A 456 25.79 -34.30 45.14
N VAL A 457 26.90 -34.89 44.71
CA VAL A 457 26.93 -36.27 44.22
C VAL A 457 27.79 -37.08 45.17
N ASP A 458 27.19 -38.09 45.80
CA ASP A 458 27.90 -39.09 46.58
C ASP A 458 27.81 -40.44 45.88
N THR A 459 28.88 -41.23 45.91
CA THR A 459 28.90 -42.51 45.21
C THR A 459 29.80 -43.53 45.89
N ALA A 460 29.36 -44.79 45.89
CA ALA A 460 30.21 -45.92 46.23
C ALA A 460 31.02 -46.44 45.04
N GLU A 461 30.74 -45.96 43.82
CA GLU A 461 31.50 -46.31 42.62
C GLU A 461 32.94 -45.78 42.71
N THR A 462 33.91 -46.63 42.36
CA THR A 462 35.34 -46.28 42.44
C THR A 462 35.98 -46.00 41.08
N THR A 463 35.21 -46.14 40.00
CA THR A 463 35.67 -45.84 38.65
C THR A 463 35.92 -44.33 38.47
N THR A 464 36.93 -43.99 37.68
CA THR A 464 37.23 -42.60 37.30
C THR A 464 36.87 -42.31 35.84
N SER A 465 36.34 -43.28 35.10
CA SER A 465 36.11 -43.17 33.66
C SER A 465 34.72 -43.57 33.20
N THR A 466 33.98 -44.35 33.98
CA THR A 466 32.67 -44.86 33.58
C THR A 466 31.56 -44.13 34.32
N ALA A 467 30.67 -43.50 33.56
CA ALA A 467 29.44 -42.90 34.07
C ALA A 467 28.32 -43.95 34.10
N TYR A 468 28.25 -44.72 35.20
CA TYR A 468 27.26 -45.77 35.42
C TYR A 468 25.90 -45.14 35.69
N ASP A 469 25.84 -44.36 36.77
CA ASP A 469 24.64 -43.68 37.22
C ASP A 469 24.62 -42.24 36.71
N LYS A 470 23.44 -41.71 36.39
CA LYS A 470 23.31 -40.40 35.74
C LYS A 470 22.15 -39.59 36.26
N LEU A 471 22.39 -38.29 36.42
CA LEU A 471 21.37 -37.28 36.61
C LEU A 471 21.24 -36.42 35.35
N ALA A 472 20.10 -36.52 34.67
CA ALA A 472 19.76 -35.64 33.57
C ALA A 472 18.96 -34.41 34.06
N VAL A 473 19.44 -33.21 33.73
CA VAL A 473 18.73 -31.95 33.98
C VAL A 473 18.10 -31.48 32.68
N GLN A 474 16.79 -31.40 32.62
CA GLN A 474 16.05 -31.25 31.37
C GLN A 474 14.98 -30.16 31.43
N VAL A 475 14.73 -29.56 30.27
CA VAL A 475 13.57 -28.71 30.00
C VAL A 475 12.64 -29.49 29.09
N LEU A 476 11.40 -29.70 29.50
CA LEU A 476 10.37 -30.39 28.73
C LEU A 476 9.30 -29.39 28.27
N SER A 477 8.62 -29.71 27.17
CA SER A 477 7.38 -29.03 26.78
C SER A 477 6.27 -29.32 27.77
N SER A 478 5.18 -28.56 27.71
CA SER A 478 3.96 -28.85 28.47
C SER A 478 3.35 -30.23 28.16
N SER A 479 3.67 -30.81 26.99
CA SER A 479 3.28 -32.17 26.60
C SER A 479 4.25 -33.27 27.07
N GLY A 480 5.32 -32.92 27.78
CA GLY A 480 6.31 -33.87 28.30
C GLY A 480 7.44 -34.24 27.33
N THR A 481 7.55 -33.58 26.17
CA THR A 481 8.66 -33.81 25.22
C THR A 481 9.92 -33.11 25.70
N VAL A 482 11.06 -33.79 25.73
CA VAL A 482 12.35 -33.15 26.07
C VAL A 482 12.72 -32.11 25.00
N LEU A 483 12.77 -30.84 25.40
CA LEU A 483 13.18 -29.72 24.55
C LEU A 483 14.69 -29.50 24.60
N ALA A 484 15.30 -29.70 25.77
CA ALA A 484 16.75 -29.69 25.94
C ALA A 484 17.16 -30.50 27.18
N THR A 485 18.37 -31.07 27.12
CA THR A 485 19.12 -31.54 28.30
C THR A 485 20.18 -30.49 28.60
N LEU A 486 20.00 -29.75 29.70
CA LEU A 486 20.88 -28.66 30.13
C LEU A 486 22.23 -29.18 30.63
N ALA A 487 22.21 -30.31 31.32
CA ALA A 487 23.40 -31.01 31.79
C ALA A 487 23.10 -32.49 32.05
N THR A 488 24.15 -33.29 32.08
CA THR A 488 24.14 -34.65 32.61
C THR A 488 25.29 -34.79 33.59
N TYR A 489 24.97 -35.13 34.84
CA TYR A 489 25.93 -35.48 35.87
C TYR A 489 25.92 -37.00 36.07
N SER A 490 26.93 -37.52 36.76
CA SER A 490 27.10 -38.95 37.02
C SER A 490 27.91 -39.17 38.28
N ASN A 491 28.10 -40.44 38.67
CA ASN A 491 29.05 -40.87 39.70
C ASN A 491 30.48 -40.29 39.52
N LEU A 492 30.88 -39.95 38.29
CA LEU A 492 32.16 -39.28 38.03
C LEU A 492 32.22 -37.81 38.49
N ASN A 493 31.08 -37.23 38.86
CA ASN A 493 30.95 -35.86 39.34
C ASN A 493 30.89 -35.76 40.87
N HIS A 494 31.20 -36.86 41.58
CA HIS A 494 31.24 -36.85 43.05
C HIS A 494 32.18 -35.76 43.59
N ASN A 495 31.77 -35.15 44.68
CA ASN A 495 32.47 -34.02 45.27
C ASN A 495 32.23 -33.97 46.78
N THR A 496 33.10 -33.29 47.52
CA THR A 496 32.83 -33.01 48.93
C THR A 496 31.82 -31.87 49.04
N GLY A 497 30.58 -32.17 49.44
CA GLY A 497 29.50 -31.18 49.61
C GLY A 497 28.89 -30.70 48.29
N TYR A 498 28.18 -29.57 48.31
CA TYR A 498 27.43 -29.09 47.16
C TYR A 498 28.21 -28.19 46.21
N SER A 499 27.89 -28.27 44.92
CA SER A 499 28.32 -27.35 43.86
C SER A 499 27.13 -26.58 43.30
N ALA A 500 27.30 -25.27 43.07
CA ALA A 500 26.28 -24.45 42.44
C ALA A 500 26.31 -24.57 40.91
N HIS A 501 25.14 -24.73 40.30
CA HIS A 501 24.96 -24.82 38.86
C HIS A 501 23.94 -23.79 38.37
N SER A 502 24.15 -23.23 37.17
CA SER A 502 23.23 -22.25 36.59
C SER A 502 23.16 -22.34 35.06
N PHE A 503 21.96 -22.12 34.52
CA PHE A 503 21.63 -22.19 33.09
C PHE A 503 20.73 -21.02 32.69
N ASN A 504 20.94 -20.51 31.47
CA ASN A 504 20.11 -19.45 30.89
C ASN A 504 18.92 -20.07 30.14
N LEU A 505 17.69 -19.70 30.53
CA LEU A 505 16.45 -20.19 29.93
C LEU A 505 15.74 -19.17 29.02
N SER A 506 16.43 -18.13 28.57
CA SER A 506 15.86 -17.08 27.69
C SER A 506 15.26 -17.63 26.39
N ALA A 507 15.75 -18.76 25.88
CA ALA A 507 15.18 -19.45 24.72
C ALA A 507 13.72 -19.92 24.93
N TYR A 508 13.26 -19.97 26.19
CA TYR A 508 11.91 -20.37 26.59
C TYR A 508 11.07 -19.20 27.11
N ALA A 509 11.54 -17.95 26.95
CA ALA A 509 10.78 -16.75 27.32
C ALA A 509 9.38 -16.75 26.73
N GLY A 510 8.36 -16.46 27.55
CA GLY A 510 6.95 -16.46 27.14
C GLY A 510 6.32 -17.84 26.97
N ARG A 511 6.98 -18.93 27.40
CA ARG A 511 6.47 -20.30 27.28
C ARG A 511 6.28 -20.95 28.64
N SER A 512 5.32 -21.87 28.72
CA SER A 512 5.23 -22.84 29.82
C SER A 512 6.08 -24.07 29.50
N VAL A 513 6.98 -24.42 30.40
CA VAL A 513 7.88 -25.56 30.31
C VAL A 513 7.85 -26.35 31.62
N THR A 514 8.39 -27.56 31.61
CA THR A 514 8.62 -28.34 32.82
C THR A 514 10.11 -28.51 33.04
N LEU A 515 10.60 -28.06 34.20
CA LEU A 515 11.95 -28.37 34.64
C LEU A 515 11.93 -29.76 35.25
N LYS A 516 12.83 -30.64 34.81
CA LYS A 516 12.86 -32.04 35.24
C LYS A 516 14.29 -32.48 35.53
N PHE A 517 14.44 -33.14 36.67
CA PHE A 517 15.59 -33.96 37.03
C PHE A 517 15.18 -35.42 36.89
N THR A 518 16.05 -36.24 36.30
CA THR A 518 15.88 -37.70 36.23
C THR A 518 17.19 -38.34 36.64
N GLY A 519 17.17 -38.94 37.83
CA GLY A 519 18.22 -39.82 38.31
C GLY A 519 18.02 -41.21 37.72
N THR A 520 19.10 -41.92 37.46
CA THR A 520 19.06 -43.32 37.03
C THR A 520 20.28 -44.01 37.60
N GLU A 521 20.03 -45.01 38.42
CA GLU A 521 21.02 -45.95 38.94
C GLU A 521 21.01 -47.25 38.15
N ASP A 522 22.20 -47.83 37.98
CA ASP A 522 22.36 -49.18 37.48
C ASP A 522 22.18 -50.23 38.59
N GLY A 523 22.39 -51.51 38.26
CA GLY A 523 22.10 -52.62 39.18
C GLY A 523 23.15 -52.89 40.27
N SER A 524 24.14 -52.02 40.47
CA SER A 524 25.34 -52.33 41.25
C SER A 524 25.60 -51.45 42.47
N LEU A 525 26.53 -50.49 42.41
CA LEU A 525 26.85 -49.60 43.53
C LEU A 525 25.97 -48.35 43.49
N GLN A 526 25.80 -47.71 44.66
CA GLN A 526 24.92 -46.55 44.79
C GLN A 526 25.59 -45.27 44.30
N THR A 527 24.78 -44.37 43.77
CA THR A 527 25.09 -42.96 43.55
C THR A 527 23.90 -42.09 43.93
N SER A 528 24.05 -41.30 44.98
CA SER A 528 23.10 -40.29 45.43
C SER A 528 23.25 -39.02 44.62
N PHE A 529 22.15 -38.49 44.09
CA PHE A 529 22.07 -37.16 43.49
C PHE A 529 21.21 -36.25 44.36
N VAL A 530 21.86 -35.42 45.17
CA VAL A 530 21.18 -34.59 46.16
C VAL A 530 21.10 -33.16 45.67
N LEU A 531 19.87 -32.68 45.48
CA LEU A 531 19.54 -31.37 44.97
C LEU A 531 18.98 -30.49 46.07
N ASP A 532 19.42 -29.24 46.10
CA ASP A 532 18.88 -28.25 47.04
C ASP A 532 18.94 -26.83 46.43
N ASP A 533 18.25 -25.88 47.07
CA ASP A 533 18.24 -24.46 46.76
C ASP A 533 18.05 -24.17 45.25
N THR A 534 17.05 -24.83 44.67
CA THR A 534 16.69 -24.61 43.27
C THR A 534 16.18 -23.18 43.06
N SER A 535 16.39 -22.62 41.89
CA SER A 535 15.93 -21.28 41.57
C SER A 535 15.66 -21.13 40.08
N LEU A 536 14.61 -20.39 39.73
CA LEU A 536 14.39 -19.80 38.42
C LEU A 536 14.06 -18.32 38.61
N ASN A 537 15.10 -17.50 38.60
CA ASN A 537 14.97 -16.06 38.77
C ASN A 537 14.84 -15.38 37.39
N VAL A 538 13.86 -14.47 37.28
CA VAL A 538 13.68 -13.60 36.12
C VAL A 538 13.73 -12.14 36.56
N SER A 539 14.31 -11.26 35.72
CA SER A 539 14.31 -9.80 35.91
C SER A 539 14.59 -9.04 34.63
#